data_AF-T1CCC8-F1
#
_entry.id   AF-T1CCC8-F1
#
_cell.length_a   1.000
_cell.length_b   1.000
_cell.length_c   1.000
_cell.angle_alpha   90.00
_cell.angle_beta   90.00
_cell.angle_gamma   90.00
#
_symmetry.space_group_name_H-M   'P 1'
#
loop_
_entity.id
_entity.type
_entity.pdbx_description
1 polymer ?
#
loop_
_entity_poly.entity_id
_entity_poly.type
_entity_poly.pdbx_seq_one_letter_code
_entity_poly.pdbx_strand_id
1 'polypeptide(L)'
;NRQTRRNLLRTQGLWHEPGNQDSHYSETLELDLGTIEPSLAGPSRPQDRVRLSALPGRVAGALKDYHGQGAPHGPAKAVSADQDPPGALNDGDLVIAAITSCTNTSNPSVMMGAGLLARNAARRGLHPKPWVKNLPGPGIPGGH
;
A
#
# COMPACT_ATOMS: atom_id res chain seq x y z
N ASN A 1 -1.47 -14.12 30.87
CA ASN A 1 -2.19 -13.07 31.61
C ASN A 1 -1.51 -11.70 31.36
N ARG A 2 -2.21 -10.70 30.80
CA ARG A 2 -1.67 -9.34 30.49
C ARG A 2 -1.23 -8.59 31.75
N GLN A 3 -1.91 -8.83 32.88
CA GLN A 3 -1.60 -8.21 34.17
C GLN A 3 -0.20 -8.62 34.67
N THR A 4 0.15 -9.90 34.53
CA THR A 4 1.45 -10.44 34.94
C THR A 4 2.59 -9.83 34.14
N ARG A 5 2.43 -9.67 32.82
CA ARG A 5 3.46 -9.03 31.95
C ARG A 5 3.66 -7.56 32.30
N ARG A 6 2.57 -6.82 32.54
CA ARG A 6 2.63 -5.42 32.96
C ARG A 6 3.35 -5.28 34.31
N ASN A 7 3.01 -6.12 35.29
CA ASN A 7 3.64 -6.08 36.60
C ASN A 7 5.14 -6.39 36.50
N LEU A 8 5.53 -7.42 35.73
CA LEU A 8 6.94 -7.75 35.49
C LEU A 8 7.72 -6.56 34.90
N LEU A 9 7.19 -5.95 33.83
CA LEU A 9 7.84 -4.81 33.16
C LEU A 9 7.97 -3.59 34.10
N ARG A 10 6.95 -3.32 34.93
CA ARG A 10 7.01 -2.26 35.95
C ARG A 10 8.06 -2.55 37.01
N THR A 11 8.10 -3.78 37.54
CA THR A 11 9.10 -4.17 38.55
C THR A 11 10.54 -4.13 38.02
N GLN A 12 10.72 -4.36 36.71
CA GLN A 12 12.03 -4.31 36.06
C GLN A 12 12.40 -2.91 35.56
N GLY A 13 11.54 -1.89 35.76
CA GLY A 13 11.76 -0.54 35.23
C GLY A 13 11.69 -0.43 33.70
N LEU A 14 11.17 -1.45 33.02
CA LEU A 14 11.04 -1.52 31.55
C LEU A 14 9.68 -1.03 31.05
N TRP A 15 8.83 -0.55 31.96
CA TRP A 15 7.53 0.01 31.62
C TRP A 15 7.62 1.52 31.49
N HIS A 16 7.38 2.02 30.29
CA HIS A 16 7.30 3.46 30.03
C HIS A 16 5.99 4.03 30.58
N GLU A 17 6.07 5.03 31.46
CA GLU A 17 4.92 5.85 31.89
C GLU A 17 5.01 7.23 31.22
N PRO A 18 3.86 7.83 30.83
CA PRO A 18 3.84 9.22 30.36
C PRO A 18 4.49 10.14 31.40
N GLY A 19 5.54 10.88 31.01
CA GLY A 19 6.30 11.75 31.91
C GLY A 19 7.58 11.14 32.49
N ASN A 20 7.95 9.90 32.14
CA ASN A 20 9.31 9.42 32.36
C ASN A 20 10.32 10.31 31.61
N GLN A 21 11.52 10.44 32.17
CA GLN A 21 12.62 11.12 31.49
C GLN A 21 12.95 10.40 30.18
N ASP A 22 13.19 11.17 29.12
CA ASP A 22 13.56 10.62 27.82
C ASP A 22 14.87 9.85 27.92
N SER A 23 14.96 8.75 27.17
CA SER A 23 16.20 7.96 27.14
C SER A 23 17.30 8.76 26.45
N HIS A 24 18.55 8.61 26.92
CA HIS A 24 19.69 9.22 26.25
C HIS A 24 20.03 8.43 24.98
N TYR A 25 19.77 9.03 23.82
CA TYR A 25 20.10 8.47 22.51
C TYR A 25 21.39 9.12 21.96
N SER A 26 22.13 8.40 21.13
CA SER A 26 23.30 8.96 20.43
C SER A 26 22.91 9.97 19.35
N GLU A 27 21.68 9.87 18.84
CA GLU A 27 21.11 10.75 17.83
C GLU A 27 19.60 10.87 18.05
N THR A 28 19.06 12.07 17.83
CA THR A 28 17.62 12.35 17.92
C THR A 28 17.14 12.88 16.57
N LEU A 29 16.10 12.23 16.04
CA LEU A 29 15.45 12.63 14.79
C LEU A 29 14.02 13.08 15.10
N GLU A 30 13.61 14.24 14.58
CA GLU A 30 12.27 14.76 14.74
C GLU A 30 11.44 14.55 13.47
N LEU A 31 10.16 14.19 13.65
CA LEU A 31 9.20 14.01 12.56
C LEU A 31 7.87 14.66 12.93
N ASP A 32 7.52 15.75 12.25
CA ASP A 32 6.19 16.34 12.36
C ASP A 32 5.17 15.50 11.57
N LEU A 33 4.24 14.87 12.28
CA LEU A 33 3.17 14.07 11.70
C LEU A 33 2.22 14.89 10.82
N GLY A 34 2.11 16.21 11.04
CA GLY A 34 1.31 17.12 10.21
C GLY A 34 1.86 17.32 8.80
N THR A 35 3.16 17.04 8.60
CA THR A 35 3.81 17.12 7.28
C THR A 35 3.69 15.84 6.45
N ILE A 36 3.10 14.78 7.01
CA ILE A 36 3.00 13.48 6.34
C ILE A 36 1.92 13.54 5.26
N GLU A 37 2.33 13.21 4.04
CA GLU A 37 1.44 13.09 2.89
C GLU A 37 1.33 11.63 2.41
N PRO A 38 0.17 11.25 1.84
CA PRO A 38 0.01 9.98 1.15
C PRO A 38 1.07 9.79 0.05
N SER A 39 1.73 8.63 0.07
CA SER A 39 2.78 8.30 -0.89
C SER A 39 2.80 6.80 -1.22
N LEU A 40 3.38 6.48 -2.38
CA LEU A 40 3.76 5.14 -2.80
C LEU A 40 5.29 4.98 -2.70
N ALA A 41 5.78 3.75 -2.68
CA ALA A 41 7.20 3.44 -2.88
C ALA A 41 7.39 2.72 -4.22
N GLY A 42 8.43 3.08 -4.99
CA GLY A 42 8.80 2.40 -6.23
C GLY A 42 9.17 3.32 -7.40
N PRO A 43 9.25 2.78 -8.62
CA PRO A 43 8.82 1.43 -9.03
C PRO A 43 9.81 0.31 -8.72
N SER A 44 11.09 0.62 -8.51
CA SER A 44 12.15 -0.42 -8.44
C SER A 44 12.71 -0.66 -7.03
N ARG A 45 12.69 0.34 -6.14
CA ARG A 45 13.29 0.22 -4.79
C ARG A 45 12.34 0.73 -3.70
N PRO A 46 12.30 0.10 -2.52
CA PRO A 46 11.36 0.45 -1.44
C PRO A 46 11.60 1.83 -0.81
N GLN A 47 12.82 2.35 -0.88
CA GLN A 47 13.16 3.69 -0.39
C GLN A 47 12.75 4.81 -1.36
N ASP A 48 12.34 4.48 -2.60
CA ASP A 48 11.96 5.46 -3.61
C ASP A 48 10.53 5.97 -3.31
N ARG A 49 10.42 6.93 -2.38
CA ARG A 49 9.13 7.54 -2.00
C ARG A 49 8.61 8.49 -3.10
N VAL A 50 7.36 8.29 -3.48
CA VAL A 50 6.65 9.10 -4.49
C VAL A 50 5.36 9.63 -3.88
N ARG A 51 5.21 10.95 -3.76
CA ARG A 51 3.94 11.57 -3.35
C ARG A 51 2.83 11.16 -4.33
N LEU A 52 1.63 10.89 -3.83
CA LEU A 52 0.51 10.52 -4.71
C LEU A 52 0.20 11.59 -5.77
N SER A 53 0.38 12.88 -5.43
CA SER A 53 0.22 14.00 -6.37
C SER A 53 1.22 14.00 -7.52
N ALA A 54 2.40 13.41 -7.33
CA ALA A 54 3.46 13.31 -8.35
C ALA A 54 3.45 11.98 -9.12
N LEU A 55 2.55 11.06 -8.78
CA LEU A 55 2.52 9.71 -9.32
C LEU A 55 2.38 9.66 -10.86
N PRO A 56 1.50 10.45 -11.51
CA PRO A 56 1.38 10.40 -12.98
C PRO A 56 2.68 10.73 -13.71
N GLY A 57 3.38 11.78 -13.26
CA GLY A 57 4.68 12.16 -13.82
C GLY A 57 5.76 11.11 -13.56
N ARG A 58 5.75 10.50 -12.36
CA ARG A 58 6.70 9.44 -12.01
C ARG A 58 6.51 8.18 -12.83
N VAL A 59 5.27 7.75 -13.05
CA VAL A 59 4.95 6.59 -13.91
C VAL A 59 5.38 6.87 -15.35
N ALA A 60 5.03 8.04 -15.89
CA ALA A 60 5.44 8.41 -17.25
C ALA A 60 6.96 8.45 -17.43
N GLY A 61 7.71 8.95 -16.43
CA GLY A 61 9.17 8.91 -16.43
C GLY A 61 9.71 7.48 -16.39
N ALA A 62 9.21 6.66 -15.47
CA ALA A 62 9.63 5.27 -15.34
C ALA A 62 9.38 4.47 -16.62
N LEU A 63 8.23 4.64 -17.27
CA LEU A 63 7.93 3.98 -18.54
C LEU A 63 8.94 4.37 -19.63
N LYS A 64 9.30 5.66 -19.74
CA LYS A 64 10.34 6.11 -20.68
C LYS A 64 11.69 5.43 -20.40
N ASP A 65 12.07 5.33 -19.13
CA ASP A 65 13.30 4.66 -18.73
C ASP A 65 13.28 3.17 -19.10
N TYR A 66 12.13 2.49 -18.96
CA TYR A 66 11.95 1.10 -19.37
C TYR A 66 11.96 0.89 -20.89
N HIS A 67 11.42 1.84 -21.67
CA HIS A 67 11.44 1.75 -23.14
C HIS A 67 12.83 2.03 -23.73
N GLY A 68 13.70 2.76 -23.03
CA GLY A 68 14.98 3.20 -23.58
C GLY A 68 14.78 4.07 -24.82
N GLN A 69 15.38 3.69 -25.95
CA GLN A 69 15.16 4.35 -27.26
C GLN A 69 13.96 3.80 -28.04
N GLY A 70 13.26 2.80 -27.50
CA GLY A 70 12.06 2.22 -28.11
C GLY A 70 10.86 3.15 -28.02
N ALA A 71 9.94 3.02 -28.97
CA ALA A 71 8.64 3.66 -28.89
C ALA A 71 7.75 2.97 -27.83
N PRO A 72 6.76 3.67 -27.25
CA PRO A 72 5.74 3.05 -26.39
C PRO A 72 5.06 1.88 -27.10
N HIS A 73 4.68 0.82 -26.36
CA HIS A 73 3.95 -0.26 -26.97
C HIS A 73 2.51 0.18 -27.29
N GLY A 74 1.96 -0.33 -28.39
CA GLY A 74 0.52 -0.25 -28.64
C GLY A 74 -0.26 -1.14 -27.67
N PRO A 75 -1.60 -0.97 -27.60
CA PRO A 75 -2.43 -1.78 -26.71
C PRO A 75 -2.27 -3.28 -27.02
N ALA A 76 -1.93 -4.05 -25.99
CA ALA A 76 -1.95 -5.50 -26.03
C ALA A 76 -3.36 -6.02 -25.71
N LYS A 77 -3.74 -7.18 -26.27
CA LYS A 77 -4.98 -7.86 -25.83
C LYS A 77 -4.75 -8.43 -24.43
N ALA A 78 -5.59 -8.04 -23.48
CA ALA A 78 -5.58 -8.66 -22.15
C ALA A 78 -6.07 -10.10 -22.28
N VAL A 79 -5.22 -11.07 -21.94
CA VAL A 79 -5.60 -12.49 -21.90
C VAL A 79 -6.23 -12.77 -20.54
N SER A 80 -7.49 -12.37 -20.37
CA SER A 80 -8.31 -12.90 -19.26
C SER A 80 -9.09 -14.09 -19.79
N ALA A 81 -9.01 -15.23 -19.09
CA ALA A 81 -9.70 -16.47 -19.50
C ALA A 81 -11.24 -16.35 -19.45
N ASP A 82 -11.76 -15.33 -18.78
CA ASP A 82 -13.17 -15.25 -18.38
C ASP A 82 -13.97 -14.12 -19.07
N GLN A 83 -13.41 -13.40 -20.06
CA GLN A 83 -14.08 -12.27 -20.73
C GLN A 83 -14.03 -12.30 -22.25
N ASP A 84 -15.22 -12.14 -22.86
CA ASP A 84 -15.44 -11.84 -24.27
C ASP A 84 -16.26 -10.54 -24.39
N PRO A 85 -15.74 -9.46 -25.03
CA PRO A 85 -14.41 -9.34 -25.63
C PRO A 85 -13.30 -9.01 -24.60
N PRO A 86 -12.05 -9.41 -24.88
CA PRO A 86 -10.91 -9.06 -24.04
C PRO A 86 -10.67 -7.54 -24.01
N GLY A 87 -10.39 -7.00 -22.83
CA GLY A 87 -9.96 -5.62 -22.66
C GLY A 87 -8.60 -5.34 -23.33
N ALA A 88 -8.31 -4.06 -23.60
CA ALA A 88 -7.00 -3.62 -24.06
C ALA A 88 -6.12 -3.23 -22.87
N LEU A 89 -4.89 -3.73 -22.84
CA LEU A 89 -3.87 -3.43 -21.85
C LEU A 89 -2.81 -2.49 -22.45
N ASN A 90 -2.48 -1.44 -21.73
CA ASN A 90 -1.45 -0.47 -22.09
C ASN A 90 -0.31 -0.49 -21.06
N ASP A 91 0.84 0.05 -21.45
CA ASP A 91 1.94 0.29 -20.52
C ASP A 91 1.47 1.18 -19.34
N GLY A 92 1.76 0.73 -18.12
CA GLY A 92 1.34 1.40 -16.89
C GLY A 92 -0.03 0.96 -16.35
N ASP A 93 -0.76 0.09 -17.05
CA ASP A 93 -1.97 -0.50 -16.49
C ASP A 93 -1.68 -1.38 -15.28
N LEU A 94 -2.55 -1.30 -14.27
CA LEU A 94 -2.46 -2.14 -13.08
C LEU A 94 -2.94 -3.55 -13.41
N VAL A 95 -2.09 -4.55 -13.21
CA VAL A 95 -2.41 -5.97 -13.46
C VAL A 95 -2.51 -6.81 -12.19
N ILE A 96 -1.88 -6.37 -11.10
CA ILE A 96 -1.93 -7.02 -9.79
C ILE A 96 -2.26 -5.96 -8.75
N ALA A 97 -3.29 -6.22 -7.95
CA ALA A 97 -3.63 -5.42 -6.79
C ALA A 97 -3.69 -6.34 -5.57
N ALA A 98 -2.73 -6.20 -4.65
CA ALA A 98 -2.57 -7.11 -3.53
C ALA A 98 -2.46 -6.33 -2.22
N ILE A 99 -3.31 -6.67 -1.24
CA ILE A 99 -3.15 -6.19 0.14
C ILE A 99 -2.36 -7.25 0.89
N THR A 100 -1.04 -7.07 0.93
CA THR A 100 -0.10 -8.06 1.48
C THR A 100 0.77 -7.44 2.57
N SER A 101 1.58 -8.29 3.21
CA SER A 101 2.48 -8.02 4.34
C SER A 101 1.82 -7.93 5.72
N CYS A 102 2.57 -8.42 6.72
CA CYS A 102 2.18 -8.42 8.13
C CYS A 102 2.02 -6.99 8.68
N THR A 103 2.74 -6.00 8.15
CA THR A 103 2.70 -4.61 8.62
C THR A 103 1.35 -3.95 8.36
N ASN A 104 0.76 -4.18 7.17
CA ASN A 104 -0.52 -3.60 6.81
C ASN A 104 -1.70 -4.47 7.25
N THR A 105 -1.60 -5.79 7.11
CA THR A 105 -2.71 -6.69 7.46
C THR A 105 -2.93 -6.83 8.97
N SER A 106 -1.90 -6.58 9.79
CA SER A 106 -2.06 -6.55 11.26
C SER A 106 -2.58 -5.21 11.80
N ASN A 107 -2.71 -4.18 10.95
CA ASN A 107 -3.24 -2.88 11.35
C ASN A 107 -4.75 -2.81 11.06
N PRO A 108 -5.63 -3.01 12.07
CA PRO A 108 -7.08 -3.07 11.84
C PRO A 108 -7.63 -1.76 11.29
N SER A 109 -7.06 -0.61 11.66
CA SER A 109 -7.51 0.70 11.19
C SER A 109 -7.34 0.85 9.68
N VAL A 110 -6.18 0.43 9.15
CA VAL A 110 -5.89 0.49 7.71
C VAL A 110 -6.79 -0.49 6.94
N MET A 111 -6.98 -1.70 7.46
CA MET A 111 -7.81 -2.73 6.83
C MET A 111 -9.30 -2.34 6.81
N MET A 112 -9.82 -1.76 7.90
CA MET A 112 -11.18 -1.21 7.92
C MET A 112 -11.32 -0.03 6.94
N GLY A 113 -10.31 0.86 6.87
CA GLY A 113 -10.27 1.94 5.89
C GLY A 113 -10.37 1.43 4.45
N ALA A 114 -9.61 0.39 4.10
CA ALA A 114 -9.65 -0.24 2.79
C ALA A 114 -11.05 -0.83 2.48
N GLY A 115 -11.66 -1.54 3.45
CA GLY A 115 -13.00 -2.11 3.29
C GLY A 115 -14.09 -1.04 3.11
N LEU A 116 -14.02 0.06 3.86
CA LEU A 116 -14.96 1.18 3.71
C LEU A 116 -14.81 1.87 2.36
N LEU A 117 -13.57 2.05 1.88
CA LEU A 117 -13.29 2.59 0.55
C LEU A 117 -13.88 1.69 -0.54
N ALA A 118 -13.65 0.38 -0.47
CA ALA A 118 -14.18 -0.60 -1.42
C ALA A 118 -15.72 -0.61 -1.42
N ARG A 119 -16.37 -0.59 -0.24
CA ARG A 119 -17.83 -0.51 -0.11
C ARG A 119 -18.39 0.74 -0.79
N ASN A 120 -17.75 1.89 -0.59
CA ASN A 120 -18.18 3.15 -1.17
C ASN A 120 -17.98 3.18 -2.70
N ALA A 121 -16.89 2.58 -3.20
CA ALA A 121 -16.66 2.42 -4.63
C ALA A 121 -17.72 1.52 -5.28
N ALA A 122 -18.02 0.36 -4.68
CA ALA A 122 -19.06 -0.56 -5.16
C ALA A 122 -20.45 0.08 -5.18
N ARG A 123 -20.80 0.87 -4.15
CA ARG A 123 -22.06 1.65 -4.12
C ARG A 123 -22.16 2.69 -5.23
N ARG A 124 -21.03 3.11 -5.79
CA ARG A 124 -20.96 4.01 -6.96
C ARG A 124 -20.87 3.26 -8.29
N GLY A 125 -21.03 1.93 -8.29
CA GLY A 125 -20.92 1.09 -9.49
C GLY A 125 -19.49 0.95 -10.02
N LEU A 126 -18.47 1.28 -9.21
CA LEU A 126 -17.08 1.12 -9.60
C LEU A 126 -16.64 -0.32 -9.36
N HIS A 127 -16.09 -0.94 -10.41
CA HIS A 127 -15.54 -2.28 -10.37
C HIS A 127 -14.08 -2.24 -10.86
N PRO A 128 -13.18 -3.08 -10.30
CA PRO A 128 -11.85 -3.28 -10.86
C PRO A 128 -11.94 -3.68 -12.33
N LYS A 129 -10.91 -3.30 -13.11
CA LYS A 129 -10.83 -3.76 -14.49
C LYS A 129 -10.69 -5.29 -14.53
N PRO A 130 -11.25 -5.97 -15.54
CA PRO A 130 -11.30 -7.44 -15.58
C PRO A 130 -9.95 -8.15 -15.60
N TRP A 131 -8.90 -7.47 -16.06
CA TRP A 131 -7.53 -8.00 -16.10
C TRP A 131 -6.77 -7.83 -14.78
N VAL A 132 -7.34 -7.16 -13.78
CA VAL A 132 -6.68 -6.94 -12.50
C VAL A 132 -6.82 -8.19 -11.64
N LYS A 133 -5.70 -8.86 -11.35
CA LYS A 133 -5.67 -9.94 -10.36
C LYS A 133 -5.69 -9.35 -8.97
N ASN A 134 -6.85 -9.42 -8.31
CA ASN A 134 -7.03 -9.00 -6.92
C ASN A 134 -6.59 -10.13 -5.97
N LEU A 135 -5.69 -9.82 -5.04
CA LEU A 135 -5.17 -10.74 -4.03
C LEU A 135 -5.41 -10.16 -2.62
N PRO A 136 -6.56 -10.45 -1.99
CA PRO A 136 -6.77 -10.09 -0.59
C PRO A 136 -5.83 -10.89 0.30
N GLY A 137 -5.12 -10.21 1.22
CA GLY A 137 -4.37 -10.88 2.29
C GLY A 137 -5.29 -11.69 3.21
N PRO A 138 -4.73 -12.59 4.03
CA PRO A 138 -5.50 -13.44 4.93
C PRO A 138 -6.40 -12.60 5.84
N GLY A 139 -7.72 -12.77 5.71
CA GLY A 139 -8.73 -12.08 6.52
C GLY A 139 -9.72 -11.17 5.77
N ILE A 140 -9.58 -10.95 4.45
CA ILE A 140 -10.62 -10.29 3.64
C ILE A 140 -11.31 -11.35 2.76
N PRO A 141 -12.64 -11.54 2.85
CA PRO A 141 -13.37 -12.40 1.92
C PRO A 141 -13.18 -11.88 0.50
N GLY A 142 -12.70 -12.74 -0.41
CA GLY A 142 -12.61 -12.44 -1.83
C GLY A 142 -13.99 -12.14 -2.36
N GLY A 143 -14.16 -10.96 -2.97
CA GLY A 143 -15.37 -10.64 -3.72
C GLY A 143 -15.42 -11.49 -4.98
N HIS A 144 -16.28 -12.50 -4.96
CA HIS A 144 -16.92 -13.04 -6.15
C HIS A 144 -18.27 -12.35 -6.30
#